data_AF-A0A7C9R7I7-F1
#
_entry.id   AF-A0A7C9R7I7-F1
#
_cell.length_a   1.000
_cell.length_b   1.000
_cell.length_c   1.000
_cell.angle_alpha   90.00
_cell.angle_beta   90.00
_cell.angle_gamma   90.00
#
_symmetry.space_group_name_H-M   'P 1'
#
loop_
_entity.id
_entity.type
_entity.pdbx_description
1 polymer ?
#
loop_
_entity_poly.entity_id
_entity_poly.type
_entity_poly.pdbx_seq_one_letter_code
_entity_poly.pdbx_strand_id
1 'polypeptide(L)' 'MGHGREPTLDEILNEPIIRKVMKRDGYTPDDIRLLMRQASVKANRNGVTYLMLPSGTDDAGLQHMPTSKTLNACCQQPSA' A
#
# COMPACT_ATOMS: atom_id res chain seq x y z
N MET A 1 12.26 19.02 -22.35
CA MET A 1 11.39 19.06 -21.15
C MET A 1 11.85 17.95 -20.23
N GLY A 2 12.58 18.27 -19.15
CA GLY A 2 13.05 17.27 -18.21
C GLY A 2 11.85 16.69 -17.46
N HIS A 3 11.58 15.40 -17.64
CA HIS A 3 10.62 14.69 -16.81
C HIS A 3 11.33 14.45 -15.48
N GLY A 4 11.14 15.37 -14.52
CA GLY A 4 11.69 15.22 -13.18
C GLY A 4 11.20 13.90 -12.58
N ARG A 5 12.07 13.21 -11.84
CA ARG A 5 11.68 12.01 -11.10
C ARG A 5 10.48 12.32 -10.22
N GLU A 6 9.63 11.32 -10.02
CA GLU A 6 8.55 11.43 -9.05
C GLU A 6 9.15 11.67 -7.65
N PRO A 7 8.71 12.71 -6.93
CA PRO A 7 9.21 12.99 -5.59
C PRO A 7 8.82 11.88 -4.62
N THR A 8 9.71 11.57 -3.71
CA THR A 8 9.42 10.58 -2.66
C THR A 8 8.41 11.14 -1.65
N LEU A 9 7.69 10.26 -0.95
CA LEU A 9 6.76 10.68 0.10
C LEU A 9 7.45 11.59 1.14
N ASP A 10 8.68 11.27 1.51
CA ASP A 10 9.43 12.07 2.50
C ASP A 10 9.81 13.46 1.98
N GLU A 11 10.08 13.60 0.68
CA GLU A 11 10.32 14.90 0.07
C GLU A 11 9.05 15.76 0.11
N ILE A 12 7.90 15.17 -0.23
CA ILE A 12 6.59 15.84 -0.18
C ILE A 12 6.23 16.26 1.24
N LEU A 13 6.37 15.36 2.22
CA LEU A 13 6.06 15.65 3.63
C LEU A 13 6.98 16.73 4.24
N ASN A 14 8.14 16.97 3.62
CA ASN A 14 9.05 18.04 4.02
C ASN A 14 8.73 19.39 3.37
N GLU A 15 7.83 19.44 2.38
CA GLU A 15 7.47 20.69 1.73
C GLU A 15 6.77 21.67 2.70
N PRO A 16 7.10 22.98 2.65
CA PRO A 16 6.54 23.96 3.58
C PRO A 16 5.02 24.04 3.59
N ILE A 17 4.38 23.87 2.42
CA ILE A 17 2.93 23.92 2.27
C ILE A 17 2.30 22.69 2.93
N ILE A 18 2.84 21.51 2.66
CA ILE A 18 2.38 20.24 3.24
C ILE A 18 2.51 20.28 4.76
N ARG A 19 3.65 20.72 5.29
CA ARG A 19 3.83 20.91 6.75
C ARG A 19 2.80 21.85 7.38
N LYS A 20 2.44 22.95 6.70
CA LYS A 20 1.40 23.87 7.18
C LYS A 20 0.03 23.20 7.24
N VAL A 21 -0.34 22.45 6.20
CA VAL A 21 -1.61 21.73 6.14
C VAL A 21 -1.67 20.66 7.22
N MET A 22 -0.63 19.82 7.33
CA MET A 22 -0.55 18.79 8.36
C MET A 22 -0.68 19.38 9.77
N LYS A 23 0.00 20.49 10.05
CA LYS A 23 -0.11 21.18 11.34
C LYS A 23 -1.51 21.72 11.59
N ARG A 24 -2.16 22.31 10.57
CA ARG A 24 -3.53 22.82 10.66
C ARG A 24 -4.51 21.70 11.00
N ASP A 25 -4.31 20.53 10.42
CA ASP A 25 -5.21 19.39 10.53
C ASP A 25 -4.83 18.45 11.70
N GLY A 26 -3.75 18.75 12.43
CA GLY A 26 -3.32 17.99 13.61
C GLY A 26 -2.58 16.69 13.30
N TYR A 27 -2.02 16.53 12.10
CA TYR A 27 -1.28 15.36 11.67
C TYR A 27 0.24 15.53 11.78
N THR A 28 0.94 14.42 12.06
CA THR A 28 2.40 14.31 11.99
C THR A 28 2.86 13.51 10.76
N PRO A 29 4.12 13.66 10.30
CA PRO A 29 4.65 12.86 9.20
C PRO A 29 4.54 11.35 9.42
N ASP A 30 4.69 10.92 10.68
CA ASP A 30 4.61 9.50 11.02
C ASP A 30 3.18 8.96 10.92
N ASP A 31 2.16 9.77 11.23
CA ASP A 31 0.76 9.41 11.02
C ASP A 31 0.48 9.14 9.54
N ILE A 32 0.98 10.01 8.65
CA ILE A 32 0.79 9.85 7.21
C ILE A 32 1.51 8.61 6.69
N ARG A 33 2.74 8.35 7.14
CA ARG A 33 3.49 7.13 6.80
C ARG A 33 2.77 5.86 7.29
N LEU A 34 2.15 5.92 8.47
CA LEU A 34 1.36 4.81 9.00
C LEU A 34 0.12 4.57 8.13
N LEU A 35 -0.60 5.64 7.76
CA LEU A 35 -1.77 5.56 6.88
C LEU A 35 -1.42 4.98 5.51
N MET A 36 -0.31 5.40 4.90
CA MET A 36 0.15 4.85 3.63
C MET A 36 0.43 3.34 3.74
N ARG A 37 1.14 2.91 4.80
CA ARG A 37 1.37 1.48 5.06
C ARG A 37 0.08 0.69 5.24
N GLN A 38 -0.87 1.22 6.02
CA GLN A 38 -2.17 0.59 6.23
C GLN A 38 -2.98 0.50 4.94
N ALA A 39 -2.94 1.54 4.11
CA ALA A 39 -3.60 1.56 2.80
C ALA A 39 -3.00 0.50 1.87
N SER A 40 -1.68 0.34 1.82
CA SER A 40 -1.02 -0.72 1.04
C SER A 40 -1.42 -2.12 1.50
N VAL A 41 -1.52 -2.36 2.82
CA VAL A 41 -1.94 -3.66 3.36
C VAL A 41 -3.42 -3.96 3.08
N LYS A 42 -4.28 -2.93 3.14
CA LYS A 42 -5.72 -3.06 2.89
C LYS A 42 -6.04 -3.22 1.40
N ALA A 43 -5.28 -2.58 0.52
CA ALA A 43 -5.39 -2.75 -0.93
C ALA A 43 -5.23 -4.23 -1.34
N ASN A 44 -4.30 -4.95 -0.70
CA ASN A 44 -4.07 -6.38 -0.94
C ASN A 44 -5.26 -7.28 -0.54
N ARG A 45 -6.13 -6.82 0.37
CA ARG A 45 -7.31 -7.57 0.83
C ARG A 45 -8.57 -7.31 0.01
N ASN A 46 -8.67 -6.13 -0.60
CA ASN A 46 -9.90 -5.66 -1.23
C ASN A 46 -9.78 -5.44 -2.74
N GLY A 47 -8.65 -5.82 -3.36
CA GLY A 47 -8.46 -5.73 -4.82
C GLY A 47 -8.42 -4.31 -5.39
N VAL A 48 -8.32 -3.28 -4.54
CA VAL A 48 -8.21 -1.88 -4.99
C VAL A 48 -6.74 -1.54 -5.14
N THR A 49 -6.19 -1.86 -6.30
CA THR A 49 -4.84 -1.50 -6.70
C THR A 49 -4.79 0.00 -6.97
N TYR A 50 -4.44 0.82 -5.97
CA TYR A 50 -3.81 2.11 -6.30
C TYR A 50 -2.46 1.75 -6.92
N LEU A 51 -2.23 2.20 -8.15
CA LEU A 51 -1.07 1.89 -8.98
C LEU A 51 0.24 2.36 -8.32
N MET A 52 0.72 1.66 -7.30
CA MET A 52 2.16 1.56 -7.04
C MET A 52 2.67 0.49 -7.98
N LEU A 53 3.03 0.91 -9.20
CA LEU A 53 3.86 0.09 -10.07
C LEU A 53 5.19 -0.18 -9.34
N PRO A 54 5.64 -1.45 -9.24
CA PRO A 54 6.98 -1.74 -8.79
C PRO A 54 7.96 -1.21 -9.85
N SER A 55 8.56 -0.05 -9.58
CA SER A 55 9.67 0.46 -10.37
C SER A 55 10.96 -0.12 -9.77
N GLY A 56 11.50 -1.17 -10.40
CA GLY A 56 12.76 -1.78 -9.97
C GLY A 56 12.89 -3.22 -10.47
N THR A 57 13.21 -3.38 -11.75
CA THR A 57 13.77 -4.61 -12.28
C THR A 57 15.26 -4.66 -11.94
N ASP A 58 15.66 -5.60 -11.08
CA ASP A 58 16.96 -6.23 -11.14
C ASP A 58 16.83 -7.72 -10.79
N ASP A 59 17.29 -8.53 -11.74
CA ASP A 59 17.28 -9.98 -11.77
C ASP A 59 17.93 -10.60 -10.51
N ALA A 60 17.13 -11.22 -9.64
CA ALA A 60 17.51 -12.44 -8.92
C ALA A 60 16.35 -13.02 -8.10
N GLY A 61 16.03 -14.28 -8.34
CA GLY A 61 15.65 -15.19 -7.26
C GLY A 61 14.16 -15.29 -6.94
N LEU A 62 13.56 -16.30 -7.56
CA LEU A 62 12.47 -17.15 -7.07
C LEU A 62 12.18 -17.05 -5.55
N GLN A 63 10.87 -17.04 -5.22
CA GLN A 63 10.18 -17.62 -4.04
C GLN A 63 9.41 -16.64 -3.15
N HIS A 64 8.12 -16.43 -3.44
CA HIS A 64 7.07 -16.82 -2.48
C HIS A 64 5.68 -16.76 -3.14
N MET A 65 5.09 -17.93 -3.40
CA MET A 65 3.65 -18.08 -3.58
C MET A 65 3.07 -18.51 -2.22
N PRO A 66 2.34 -17.68 -1.47
CA PRO A 66 1.44 -18.22 -0.48
C PRO A 66 0.23 -18.77 -1.23
N THR A 67 0.19 -20.10 -1.29
CA THR A 67 -0.90 -20.90 -1.83
C THR A 67 -2.24 -20.42 -1.27
N SER A 68 -3.17 -20.20 -2.18
CA SER A 68 -4.59 -20.00 -1.90
C SER A 68 -5.07 -21.01 -0.86
N LYS A 69 -5.37 -20.55 0.36
CA LYS A 69 -6.17 -21.35 1.29
C LYS A 69 -7.56 -21.47 0.68
N THR A 70 -7.83 -22.61 0.08
CA THR A 70 -9.17 -23.07 -0.30
C THR A 70 -10.08 -23.03 0.93
N LEU A 71 -10.77 -21.91 1.14
CA LEU A 71 -11.93 -21.81 2.02
C LEU A 71 -13.10 -22.41 1.25
N ASN A 72 -13.32 -23.72 1.39
CA ASN A 72 -14.61 -24.34 1.09
C ASN A 72 -14.72 -25.72 1.73
N ALA A 73 -15.28 -25.76 2.94
CA ALA A 73 -15.97 -26.93 3.49
C ALA A 73 -16.88 -26.53 4.66
N CYS A 74 -17.74 -25.53 4.46
CA CYS A 74 -18.91 -25.29 5.31
C CYS A 74 -20.15 -25.19 4.42
N CYS A 75 -20.54 -26.32 3.82
CA CYS A 75 -21.89 -26.50 3.30
C CYS A 75 -22.41 -27.84 3.82
N GLN A 76 -23.29 -27.76 4.82
CA GLN A 76 -24.25 -28.78 5.20
C GLN A 76 -24.76 -29.57 3.99
N GLN A 77 -24.99 -30.88 4.16
CA GLN A 77 -26.33 -31.46 3.93
C GLN A 77 -26.64 -32.55 4.97
N PRO A 78 -27.90 -32.65 5.43
CA PRO A 78 -28.38 -33.67 6.36
C PRO A 78 -28.78 -34.93 5.58
N SER A 79 -28.70 -36.11 6.20
CA SER A 79 -29.49 -37.25 5.75
C SER A 79 -29.85 -38.11 6.96
N ALA A 80 -31.12 -38.53 6.95
CA ALA A 80 -31.91 -39.12 8.03
C ALA A 80 -31.33 -40.40 8.65
#